data_AF-A0A437SSL3-F1
#
_entry.id   AF-A0A437SSL3-F1
#
_cell.length_a   1.000
_cell.length_b   1.000
_cell.length_c   1.000
_cell.angle_alpha   90.00
_cell.angle_beta   90.00
_cell.angle_gamma   90.00
#
_symmetry.space_group_name_H-M   'P 1'
#
loop_
_entity.id
_entity.type
_entity.pdbx_description
1 polymer ?
#
loop_
_entity_poly.entity_id
_entity_poly.type
_entity_poly.pdbx_seq_one_letter_code
_entity_poly.pdbx_strand_id
1 'polypeptide(L)'
;MTKHDDSSSQAELQAAAVIAVRNFKHAINAEFEAAFIARVIKYDKKKHLADLQPLVNLSDGQLRAQYLDVPVSYQCYILDEIFDRIKPDLAAVDFNSTIPAHPGAPAHHQTHFVDKLPKHRFMRPGIPVIAVTLDRDNDNWKGGRDASNFDPNTSRLHDANDSIVVGILGSDAVYG
;
A
#
# COMPACT_ATOMS: atom_id res chain seq x y z
N MET A 1 6.29 -38.22 -57.52
CA MET A 1 6.51 -36.82 -57.14
C MET A 1 5.54 -36.50 -56.02
N THR A 2 5.90 -36.91 -54.81
CA THR A 2 5.03 -36.88 -53.62
C THR A 2 5.29 -35.60 -52.84
N LYS A 3 4.39 -34.61 -52.99
CA LYS A 3 4.31 -33.41 -52.14
C LYS A 3 3.32 -33.68 -51.01
N HIS A 4 3.73 -34.39 -49.96
CA HIS A 4 2.91 -34.55 -48.76
C HIS A 4 3.84 -34.79 -47.57
N ASP A 5 4.33 -33.71 -46.94
CA ASP A 5 4.72 -33.68 -45.50
C ASP A 5 5.24 -32.30 -45.04
N ASP A 6 5.63 -31.41 -45.96
CA ASP A 6 6.22 -30.11 -45.57
C ASP A 6 5.23 -29.13 -44.91
N SER A 7 3.93 -29.24 -45.19
CA SER A 7 2.94 -28.28 -44.68
C SER A 7 2.58 -28.50 -43.21
N SER A 8 2.61 -29.75 -42.71
CA SER A 8 2.35 -30.06 -41.30
C SER A 8 3.54 -29.64 -40.43
N SER A 9 4.77 -29.90 -40.87
CA SER A 9 5.98 -29.49 -40.14
C SER A 9 6.13 -27.96 -40.08
N GLN A 10 5.80 -27.26 -41.16
CA GLN A 10 5.74 -25.79 -41.17
C GLN A 10 4.67 -25.25 -40.21
N ALA A 11 3.50 -25.88 -40.14
CA ALA A 11 2.43 -25.50 -39.22
C ALA A 11 2.81 -25.77 -37.76
N GLU A 12 3.49 -26.89 -37.47
CA GLU A 12 4.02 -27.22 -36.14
C GLU A 12 5.13 -26.25 -35.71
N LEU A 13 6.05 -25.90 -36.62
CA LEU A 13 7.09 -24.89 -36.37
C LEU A 13 6.49 -23.51 -36.12
N GLN A 14 5.47 -23.11 -36.88
CA GLN A 14 4.74 -21.86 -36.65
C GLN A 14 4.01 -21.87 -35.30
N ALA A 15 3.35 -22.97 -34.95
CA ALA A 15 2.69 -23.12 -33.65
C ALA A 15 3.69 -23.04 -32.48
N ALA A 16 4.83 -23.73 -32.60
CA ALA A 16 5.91 -23.66 -31.61
C ALA A 16 6.48 -22.25 -31.48
N ALA A 17 6.69 -21.54 -32.59
CA ALA A 17 7.15 -20.15 -32.58
C ALA A 17 6.14 -19.20 -31.91
N VAL A 18 4.84 -19.37 -32.18
CA VAL A 18 3.77 -18.60 -31.54
C VAL A 18 3.73 -18.86 -30.04
N ILE A 19 3.87 -20.12 -29.61
CA ILE A 19 3.95 -20.50 -28.19
C ILE A 19 5.19 -19.88 -27.54
N ALA A 20 6.35 -19.92 -28.20
CA ALA A 20 7.57 -19.31 -27.69
C ALA A 20 7.43 -17.80 -27.49
N VAL A 21 6.87 -17.08 -28.47
CA VAL A 21 6.60 -15.63 -28.36
C VAL A 21 5.59 -15.33 -27.25
N ARG A 22 4.53 -16.14 -27.13
CA ARG A 22 3.55 -15.99 -26.04
C ARG A 22 4.21 -16.19 -24.68
N ASN A 23 5.02 -17.23 -24.50
CA ASN A 23 5.71 -17.51 -23.25
C ASN A 23 6.72 -16.41 -22.91
N PHE A 24 7.47 -15.92 -23.90
CA PHE A 24 8.39 -14.80 -23.72
C PHE A 24 7.66 -13.53 -23.27
N LYS A 25 6.53 -13.20 -23.90
CA LYS A 25 5.66 -12.08 -23.48
C LYS A 25 5.15 -12.26 -22.05
N HIS A 26 4.75 -13.48 -21.68
CA HIS A 26 4.30 -13.76 -20.31
C HIS A 26 5.42 -13.62 -19.29
N ALA A 27 6.63 -14.06 -19.61
CA ALA A 27 7.79 -13.91 -18.73
C ALA A 27 8.09 -12.43 -18.46
N ILE A 28 8.15 -11.61 -19.52
CA ILE A 28 8.33 -10.15 -19.39
C ILE A 28 7.24 -9.53 -18.50
N ASN A 29 5.97 -9.88 -18.74
CA ASN A 29 4.86 -9.34 -17.95
C ASN A 29 4.86 -9.79 -16.48
N ALA A 30 5.41 -10.97 -16.19
CA ALA A 30 5.51 -11.48 -14.83
C ALA A 30 6.64 -10.82 -14.02
N GLU A 31 7.65 -10.26 -14.70
CA GLU A 31 8.72 -9.48 -14.08
C GLU A 31 8.31 -8.03 -13.78
N PHE A 32 7.28 -7.51 -14.44
CA PHE A 32 6.77 -6.16 -14.18
C PHE A 32 5.92 -6.09 -12.91
N GLU A 33 6.46 -5.48 -11.86
CA GLU A 33 5.69 -5.15 -10.67
C GLU A 33 4.94 -3.84 -10.88
N ALA A 34 3.63 -3.84 -10.63
CA ALA A 34 2.76 -2.69 -10.85
C ALA A 34 2.09 -2.24 -9.56
N ALA A 35 1.23 -3.09 -9.00
CA ALA A 35 0.61 -2.84 -7.71
C ALA A 35 0.45 -4.15 -6.96
N PHE A 36 0.62 -4.10 -5.65
CA PHE A 36 0.51 -5.29 -4.81
C PHE A 36 -0.08 -4.95 -3.45
N ILE A 37 -0.71 -5.96 -2.86
CA ILE A 37 -1.21 -5.87 -1.49
C ILE A 37 -0.10 -6.30 -0.55
N ALA A 38 0.16 -5.46 0.46
CA ALA A 38 1.12 -5.73 1.50
C ALA A 38 0.53 -5.47 2.89
N ARG A 39 1.11 -6.11 3.89
CA ARG A 39 0.88 -5.80 5.31
C ARG A 39 2.00 -4.90 5.81
N VAL A 40 1.63 -3.86 6.53
CA VAL A 40 2.59 -3.00 7.24
C VAL A 40 3.21 -3.78 8.40
N ILE A 41 4.52 -3.91 8.41
CA ILE A 41 5.29 -4.53 9.51
C ILE A 41 5.68 -3.47 10.54
N LYS A 42 6.14 -2.32 10.05
CA LYS A 42 6.57 -1.18 10.86
C LYS A 42 6.17 0.11 10.18
N TYR A 43 5.92 1.16 10.97
CA TYR A 43 5.63 2.48 10.45
C TYR A 43 6.35 3.57 11.26
N ASP A 44 7.23 4.33 10.61
CA ASP A 44 7.86 5.53 11.15
C ASP A 44 7.00 6.75 10.84
N LYS A 45 6.32 7.26 11.87
CA LYS A 45 5.42 8.41 11.78
C LYS A 45 6.13 9.75 11.53
N LYS A 46 7.42 9.86 11.87
CA LYS A 46 8.16 11.12 11.69
C LYS A 46 8.62 11.29 10.25
N LYS A 47 8.96 10.17 9.60
CA LYS A 47 9.44 10.15 8.22
C LYS A 47 8.37 9.73 7.21
N HIS A 48 7.24 9.22 7.69
CA HIS A 48 6.20 8.57 6.90
C HIS A 48 6.74 7.46 5.99
N LEU A 49 7.55 6.58 6.59
CA LEU A 49 8.12 5.40 5.94
C LEU A 49 7.57 4.14 6.59
N ALA A 50 7.31 3.11 5.79
CA ALA A 50 6.78 1.83 6.25
C ALA A 50 7.61 0.65 5.75
N ASP A 51 7.78 -0.35 6.60
CA ASP A 51 8.29 -1.65 6.17
C ASP A 51 7.09 -2.52 5.77
N LEU A 52 7.15 -3.12 4.59
CA LEU A 52 6.04 -3.84 3.97
C LEU A 52 6.38 -5.32 3.74
N GLN A 53 5.42 -6.19 4.06
CA GLN A 53 5.45 -7.60 3.70
C GLN A 53 4.37 -7.86 2.65
N PRO A 54 4.72 -8.17 1.40
CA PRO A 54 3.74 -8.59 0.39
C PRO A 54 2.93 -9.79 0.87
N LEU A 55 1.63 -9.79 0.59
CA LEU A 55 0.72 -10.86 1.03
C LEU A 55 0.63 -12.03 0.06
N VAL A 56 0.94 -11.81 -1.22
CA VAL A 56 0.93 -12.86 -2.22
C VAL A 56 2.22 -13.67 -2.10
N ASN A 57 2.08 -14.99 -1.94
CA ASN A 57 3.20 -15.92 -1.95
C ASN A 57 3.75 -16.07 -3.37
N LEU A 58 5.02 -16.44 -3.48
CA LEU A 58 5.62 -16.88 -4.72
C LEU A 58 4.95 -18.18 -5.22
N SER A 59 5.13 -18.49 -6.51
CA SER A 59 4.52 -19.67 -7.14
C SER A 59 4.94 -21.01 -6.51
N ASP A 60 6.07 -21.02 -5.82
CA ASP A 60 6.60 -22.17 -5.06
C ASP A 60 6.08 -22.21 -3.60
N GLY A 61 5.20 -21.29 -3.23
CA GLY A 61 4.63 -21.16 -1.89
C GLY A 61 5.47 -20.37 -0.90
N GLN A 62 6.66 -19.89 -1.29
CA GLN A 62 7.51 -19.10 -0.41
C GLN A 62 6.98 -17.69 -0.19
N LEU A 63 7.31 -17.11 0.97
CA LEU A 63 7.02 -15.71 1.27
C LEU A 63 7.94 -14.81 0.43
N ARG A 64 7.41 -13.66 -0.01
CA ARG A 64 8.22 -12.60 -0.60
C ARG A 64 9.10 -11.93 0.46
N ALA A 65 10.22 -11.35 0.02
CA ALA A 65 11.04 -10.51 0.87
C ALA A 65 10.25 -9.26 1.34
N GLN A 66 10.68 -8.70 2.46
CA GLN A 66 10.15 -7.43 2.96
C GLN A 66 10.78 -6.27 2.19
N TYR A 67 9.98 -5.24 1.93
CA TYR A 67 10.45 -3.95 1.42
C TYR A 67 10.59 -2.99 2.59
N LEU A 68 11.72 -2.31 2.67
CA LEU A 68 12.07 -1.44 3.79
C LEU A 68 11.92 0.02 3.39
N ASP A 69 11.60 0.87 4.38
CA ASP A 69 11.59 2.33 4.21
C ASP A 69 10.71 2.82 3.04
N VAL A 70 9.60 2.12 2.76
CA VAL A 70 8.67 2.45 1.68
C VAL A 70 7.91 3.73 2.01
N PRO A 71 7.97 4.78 1.15
CA PRO A 71 7.25 6.02 1.39
C PRO A 71 5.74 5.81 1.46
N VAL A 72 5.11 6.47 2.43
CA VAL A 72 3.66 6.48 2.60
C VAL A 72 3.11 7.79 2.10
N SER A 73 2.15 7.72 1.19
CA SER A 73 1.51 8.91 0.63
C SER A 73 0.75 9.72 1.68
N TYR A 74 0.70 11.03 1.47
CA TYR A 74 0.12 11.99 2.43
C TYR A 74 -1.32 11.66 2.82
N GLN A 75 -2.14 11.23 1.86
CA GLN A 75 -3.53 10.87 2.10
C GLN A 75 -3.71 9.71 3.10
N CYS A 76 -2.71 8.84 3.23
CA CYS A 76 -2.80 7.67 4.11
C CYS A 76 -2.59 8.01 5.59
N TYR A 77 -1.99 9.15 5.93
CA TYR A 77 -1.69 9.49 7.33
C TYR A 77 -2.25 10.83 7.79
N ILE A 78 -2.69 11.70 6.89
CA ILE A 78 -3.15 13.04 7.28
C ILE A 78 -4.36 13.02 8.23
N LEU A 79 -5.30 12.09 8.05
CA LEU A 79 -6.45 11.99 8.94
C LEU A 79 -6.03 11.59 10.36
N ASP A 80 -5.05 10.68 10.50
CA ASP A 80 -4.50 10.31 11.80
C ASP A 80 -3.86 11.51 12.50
N GLU A 81 -3.13 12.34 11.75
CA GLU A 81 -2.53 13.56 12.32
C GLU A 81 -3.56 14.61 12.70
N ILE A 82 -4.62 14.80 11.90
CA ILE A 82 -5.71 15.71 12.25
C ILE A 82 -6.35 15.24 13.55
N PHE A 83 -6.67 13.95 13.68
CA PHE A 83 -7.23 13.40 14.91
C PHE A 83 -6.30 13.54 16.11
N ASP A 84 -5.01 13.30 15.94
CA ASP A 84 -4.02 13.52 17.01
C ASP A 84 -3.99 14.99 17.48
N ARG A 85 -4.12 15.94 16.56
CA ARG A 85 -4.10 17.38 16.86
C ARG A 85 -5.37 17.86 17.56
N ILE A 86 -6.55 17.38 17.15
CA ILE A 86 -7.83 17.86 17.70
C ILE A 86 -8.30 17.09 18.94
N LYS A 87 -7.82 15.85 19.15
CA LYS A 87 -8.28 15.00 20.26
C LYS A 87 -8.13 15.65 21.65
N PRO A 88 -7.04 16.37 21.97
CA PRO A 88 -6.93 17.06 23.26
C PRO A 88 -8.02 18.13 23.46
N ASP A 89 -8.34 18.90 22.42
CA ASP A 89 -9.38 19.94 22.48
C ASP A 89 -10.77 19.32 22.66
N LEU A 90 -11.04 18.23 21.93
CA LEU A 90 -12.30 17.48 22.07
C LEU A 90 -12.43 16.87 23.48
N ALA A 91 -11.34 16.34 24.05
CA ALA A 91 -11.34 15.82 25.41
C ALA A 91 -11.62 16.93 26.45
N ALA A 92 -11.08 18.13 26.23
CA ALA A 92 -11.35 19.29 27.08
C ALA A 92 -12.82 19.72 27.00
N VAL A 93 -13.43 19.68 25.81
CA VAL A 93 -14.86 19.98 25.63
C VAL A 93 -15.73 18.93 26.33
N ASP A 94 -15.44 17.64 26.13
CA ASP A 94 -16.15 16.55 26.80
C ASP A 94 -16.10 16.73 28.32
N PHE A 95 -14.91 17.02 28.88
CA PHE A 95 -14.72 17.29 30.31
C PHE A 95 -15.45 18.55 30.80
N ASN A 96 -15.35 19.68 30.08
CA ASN A 96 -16.00 20.93 30.49
C ASN A 96 -17.53 20.89 30.37
N SER A 97 -18.05 19.95 29.58
CA SER A 97 -19.48 19.67 29.44
C SER A 97 -20.04 18.73 30.51
N THR A 98 -19.26 18.44 31.56
CA THR A 98 -19.70 17.54 32.64
C THR A 98 -20.81 18.20 33.47
N ILE A 99 -21.96 17.54 33.49
CA ILE A 99 -23.07 17.87 34.39
C ILE A 99 -22.80 17.16 35.73
N PRO A 100 -22.69 17.90 36.85
CA PRO A 100 -22.47 17.29 38.16
C PRO A 100 -23.62 16.35 38.57
N ALA A 101 -23.34 15.42 39.48
CA ALA A 101 -24.36 14.55 40.03
C ALA A 101 -25.46 15.37 40.72
N HIS A 102 -26.71 15.01 40.47
CA HIS A 102 -27.89 15.63 41.08
C HIS A 102 -28.86 14.54 41.55
N PRO A 103 -29.84 14.84 42.42
CA PRO A 103 -30.80 13.85 42.89
C PRO A 103 -31.44 13.12 41.70
N GLY A 104 -31.32 11.79 41.67
CA GLY A 104 -31.85 10.93 40.60
C GLY A 104 -30.91 10.67 39.41
N ALA A 105 -29.72 11.27 39.33
CA ALA A 105 -28.77 10.97 38.25
C ALA A 105 -27.29 11.15 38.67
N PRO A 106 -26.38 10.24 38.25
CA PRO A 106 -24.95 10.42 38.42
C PRO A 106 -24.39 11.54 37.54
N ALA A 107 -23.18 12.01 37.85
CA ALA A 107 -22.45 12.94 36.98
C ALA A 107 -22.24 12.32 35.60
N HIS A 108 -22.43 13.11 34.54
CA HIS A 108 -22.31 12.63 33.17
C HIS A 108 -21.86 13.76 32.23
N HIS A 109 -21.17 13.41 31.15
CA HIS A 109 -20.80 14.35 30.11
C HIS A 109 -22.00 14.66 29.21
N GLN A 110 -22.17 15.91 28.81
CA GLN A 110 -23.17 16.28 27.81
C GLN A 110 -22.68 15.98 26.38
N THR A 111 -21.36 15.93 26.18
CA THR A 111 -20.72 15.61 24.91
C THR A 111 -19.79 14.41 25.03
N HIS A 112 -19.61 13.69 23.93
CA HIS A 112 -18.87 12.43 23.85
C HIS A 112 -18.04 12.38 22.57
N PHE A 113 -17.43 13.49 22.18
CA PHE A 113 -16.73 13.60 20.90
C PHE A 113 -15.57 12.62 20.79
N VAL A 114 -14.78 12.47 21.86
CA VAL A 114 -13.64 11.55 21.89
C VAL A 114 -14.09 10.10 21.66
N ASP A 115 -15.24 9.71 22.22
CA ASP A 115 -15.79 8.35 22.06
C ASP A 115 -16.26 8.06 20.63
N LYS A 116 -16.47 9.11 19.81
CA LYS A 116 -16.88 9.00 18.41
C LYS A 116 -15.70 9.02 17.44
N LEU A 117 -14.49 9.33 17.90
CA LEU A 117 -13.30 9.24 17.05
C LEU A 117 -12.93 7.78 16.77
N PRO A 118 -12.22 7.49 15.66
CA PRO A 118 -11.69 6.16 15.40
C PRO A 118 -10.84 5.65 16.57
N LYS A 119 -11.10 4.40 16.99
CA LYS A 119 -10.37 3.77 18.11
C LYS A 119 -8.91 3.47 17.77
N HIS A 120 -8.66 3.23 16.49
CA HIS A 120 -7.33 2.93 15.95
C HIS A 120 -6.97 3.95 14.89
N ARG A 121 -5.68 4.25 14.79
CA ARG A 121 -5.12 4.98 13.66
C ARG A 121 -5.29 4.17 12.39
N PHE A 122 -5.57 4.81 11.27
CA PHE A 122 -5.66 4.15 9.98
C PHE A 122 -4.31 3.53 9.62
N MET A 123 -3.23 4.33 9.59
CA MET A 123 -1.89 3.84 9.28
C MET A 123 -1.21 3.27 10.54
N ARG A 124 -1.10 1.94 10.59
CA ARG A 124 -0.51 1.21 11.74
C ARG A 124 0.06 -0.14 11.33
N PRO A 125 0.99 -0.71 12.12
CA PRO A 125 1.42 -2.10 11.94
C PRO A 125 0.23 -3.07 11.89
N GLY A 126 0.32 -4.06 11.02
CA GLY A 126 -0.68 -5.09 10.80
C GLY A 126 -1.76 -4.75 9.77
N ILE A 127 -1.90 -3.49 9.36
CA ILE A 127 -2.93 -3.09 8.40
C ILE A 127 -2.55 -3.48 6.97
N PRO A 128 -3.50 -3.98 6.13
CA PRO A 128 -3.27 -4.18 4.72
C PRO A 128 -3.34 -2.85 3.95
N VAL A 129 -2.42 -2.70 3.00
CA VAL A 129 -2.26 -1.52 2.15
C VAL A 129 -2.09 -1.94 0.69
N ILE A 130 -2.38 -1.01 -0.22
CA ILE A 130 -1.94 -1.11 -1.62
C ILE A 130 -0.65 -0.31 -1.74
N ALA A 131 0.39 -0.99 -2.22
CA ALA A 131 1.60 -0.36 -2.72
C ALA A 131 1.61 -0.38 -4.24
N VAL A 132 2.10 0.70 -4.84
CA VAL A 132 2.29 0.84 -6.29
C VAL A 132 3.77 0.99 -6.54
N THR A 133 4.29 0.17 -7.43
CA THR A 133 5.66 0.22 -7.91
C THR A 133 5.79 1.35 -8.93
N LEU A 134 6.79 2.22 -8.74
CA LEU A 134 7.06 3.29 -9.69
C LEU A 134 7.82 2.78 -10.91
N ASP A 135 7.66 3.49 -12.04
CA ASP A 135 8.34 3.13 -13.29
C ASP A 135 9.87 3.22 -13.17
N ARG A 136 10.39 4.10 -12.31
CA ARG A 136 11.81 4.37 -12.06
C ARG A 136 12.07 4.45 -10.56
N ASP A 137 13.33 4.31 -10.16
CA ASP A 137 13.71 4.60 -8.78
C ASP A 137 13.44 6.06 -8.41
N ASN A 138 13.12 6.26 -7.14
CA ASN A 138 12.76 7.55 -6.57
C ASN A 138 13.72 8.00 -5.45
N ASP A 139 14.89 7.36 -5.33
CA ASP A 139 15.87 7.64 -4.28
C ASP A 139 16.33 9.11 -4.27
N ASN A 140 16.48 9.70 -5.45
CA ASN A 140 16.92 11.08 -5.62
C ASN A 140 15.78 12.11 -5.54
N TRP A 141 14.52 11.67 -5.43
CA TRP A 141 13.42 12.58 -5.21
C TRP A 141 13.43 13.05 -3.74
N LYS A 142 13.49 14.37 -3.53
CA LYS A 142 13.59 14.95 -2.18
C LYS A 142 12.33 14.74 -1.33
N GLY A 143 11.23 14.32 -1.93
CA GLY A 143 9.96 14.09 -1.27
C GLY A 143 9.26 15.38 -0.81
N GLY A 144 8.19 15.20 -0.04
CA GLY A 144 7.41 16.31 0.50
C GLY A 144 6.67 17.10 -0.59
N ARG A 145 6.87 18.42 -0.62
CA ARG A 145 6.24 19.33 -1.59
C ARG A 145 7.12 19.61 -2.81
N ASP A 146 8.29 18.97 -2.90
CA ASP A 146 9.19 19.19 -4.02
C ASP A 146 8.64 18.53 -5.28
N ALA A 147 8.26 19.37 -6.24
CA ALA A 147 7.77 18.97 -7.57
C ALA A 147 8.80 19.27 -8.67
N SER A 148 10.07 19.49 -8.30
CA SER A 148 11.15 19.63 -9.26
C SER A 148 11.51 18.30 -9.91
N ASN A 149 12.08 18.39 -11.12
CA ASN A 149 12.60 17.22 -11.82
C ASN A 149 13.79 16.64 -11.04
N PHE A 150 13.93 15.32 -11.07
CA PHE A 150 15.05 14.60 -10.51
C PHE A 150 15.50 13.50 -11.48
N ASP A 151 16.79 13.17 -11.43
CA ASP A 151 17.35 12.05 -12.18
C ASP A 151 17.33 10.79 -11.29
N PRO A 152 16.90 9.62 -11.81
CA PRO A 152 16.99 8.36 -11.08
C PRO A 152 18.44 8.04 -10.66
N ASN A 153 18.59 7.43 -9.49
CA ASN A 153 19.87 7.00 -8.93
C ASN A 153 20.39 5.71 -9.59
N THR A 154 19.48 4.91 -10.14
CA THR A 154 19.74 3.59 -10.72
C THR A 154 19.01 3.44 -12.07
N SER A 155 19.26 2.33 -12.76
CA SER A 155 18.52 1.98 -13.98
C SER A 155 17.33 1.04 -13.72
N ARG A 156 16.91 0.87 -12.45
CA ARG A 156 15.79 -0.01 -12.11
C ARG A 156 14.50 0.47 -12.78
N LEU A 157 13.68 -0.52 -13.11
CA LEU A 157 12.44 -0.38 -13.86
C LEU A 157 11.41 -1.30 -13.22
N HIS A 158 10.30 -0.75 -12.74
CA HIS A 158 9.22 -1.53 -12.15
C HIS A 158 9.69 -2.53 -11.07
N ASP A 159 10.59 -2.06 -10.19
CA ASP A 159 11.12 -2.84 -9.06
C ASP A 159 10.37 -2.44 -7.78
N ALA A 160 9.78 -3.38 -7.05
CA ALA A 160 8.99 -3.08 -5.86
C ALA A 160 9.76 -2.42 -4.71
N ASN A 161 11.09 -2.39 -4.72
CA ASN A 161 11.85 -1.54 -3.81
C ASN A 161 11.56 -0.04 -4.04
N ASP A 162 11.14 0.34 -5.24
CA ASP A 162 10.77 1.70 -5.65
C ASP A 162 9.25 1.95 -5.50
N SER A 163 8.62 1.27 -4.54
CA SER A 163 7.18 1.39 -4.31
C SER A 163 6.79 2.59 -3.45
N ILE A 164 5.53 2.97 -3.54
CA ILE A 164 4.88 3.90 -2.59
C ILE A 164 3.56 3.31 -2.10
N VAL A 165 3.22 3.53 -0.83
CA VAL A 165 1.89 3.21 -0.31
C VAL A 165 0.90 4.28 -0.74
N VAL A 166 -0.11 3.91 -1.53
CA VAL A 166 -1.10 4.85 -2.08
C VAL A 166 -2.47 4.77 -1.40
N GLY A 167 -2.72 3.68 -0.67
CA GLY A 167 -4.01 3.44 -0.04
C GLY A 167 -3.94 2.42 1.09
N ILE A 168 -4.82 2.61 2.07
CA ILE A 168 -5.07 1.67 3.15
C ILE A 168 -6.33 0.89 2.79
N LEU A 169 -6.21 -0.44 2.69
CA LEU A 169 -7.35 -1.32 2.37
C LEU A 169 -8.14 -1.66 3.63
N GLY A 170 -7.44 -1.94 4.72
CA GLY A 170 -8.06 -2.45 5.94
C GLY A 170 -8.51 -1.34 6.86
N SER A 171 -9.71 -1.50 7.40
CA SER A 171 -10.20 -0.79 8.58
C SER A 171 -11.12 -1.74 9.36
N ASP A 172 -11.99 -1.23 10.23
CA ASP A 172 -12.94 -2.06 10.99
C ASP A 172 -14.03 -2.73 10.12
N ALA A 173 -14.07 -2.42 8.82
CA ALA A 173 -14.99 -3.03 7.86
C ALA A 173 -14.45 -4.39 7.36
N VAL A 174 -15.31 -5.41 7.38
CA VAL A 174 -15.00 -6.79 6.94
C VAL A 174 -14.88 -6.90 5.41
N TYR A 175 -15.56 -6.01 4.67
CA TYR A 175 -15.47 -5.90 3.22
C TYR A 175 -15.13 -4.44 2.89
N GLY A 176 -13.89 -4.21 2.47
CA GLY A 176 -13.36 -2.93 2.00
C GLY A 176 -12.51 -3.17 0.76
#